data_AF-A0A535BJQ6-F1
#
_entry.id   AF-A0A535BJQ6-F1
#
_cell.length_a   1.000
_cell.length_b   1.000
_cell.length_c   1.000
_cell.angle_alpha   90.00
_cell.angle_beta   90.00
_cell.angle_gamma   90.00
#
_symmetry.space_group_name_H-M   'P 1'
#
loop_
_entity.id
_entity.type
_entity.pdbx_description
1 polymer ?
#
loop_
_entity_poly.entity_id
_entity_poly.type
_entity_poly.pdbx_seq_one_letter_code
_entity_poly.pdbx_strand_id
1 'polypeptide(L)'
;MDNVNPHFKPIRVYLESVMVSGMLPTKHQRLSDYFNLAAGYECFTLKDSSAEDFDGHPFAVNSGEFLIYKPEVMLVADMRETEEAGSSEVNLERIDKEARKVMLSVGPFWLQGTIHILPGNTPQQVLTGKTGFVPLTEARLLKPVQSELRTFLINQTKIGVLAALD
;
A
#
# COMPACT_ATOMS: atom_id res chain seq x y z
N MET A 1 12.42 -19.32 22.77
CA MET A 1 12.22 -19.24 21.31
C MET A 1 10.73 -19.00 21.13
N ASP A 2 10.33 -17.73 21.07
CA ASP A 2 8.91 -17.39 21.01
C ASP A 2 8.40 -17.67 19.61
N ASN A 3 7.58 -18.72 19.52
CA ASN A 3 6.86 -19.12 18.34
C ASN A 3 5.73 -18.10 18.11
N VAL A 4 6.07 -16.91 17.62
CA VAL A 4 5.08 -15.89 17.25
C VAL A 4 4.42 -16.36 15.96
N ASN A 5 3.21 -16.91 16.09
CA ASN A 5 2.36 -17.24 14.97
C ASN A 5 2.21 -15.98 14.08
N PRO A 6 2.59 -16.00 12.79
CA PRO A 6 2.49 -14.80 11.97
C PRO A 6 1.04 -14.33 11.91
N HIS A 7 0.81 -13.05 12.21
CA HIS A 7 -0.47 -12.45 11.88
C HIS A 7 -0.60 -12.39 10.36
N PHE A 8 -1.80 -12.66 9.85
CA PHE A 8 -2.09 -12.55 8.43
C PHE A 8 -2.83 -11.24 8.18
N LYS A 9 -2.40 -10.49 7.16
CA LYS A 9 -3.09 -9.28 6.71
C LYS A 9 -3.65 -9.52 5.30
N PRO A 10 -4.97 -9.37 5.10
CA PRO A 10 -5.53 -9.45 3.75
C PRO A 10 -5.08 -8.22 2.98
N ILE A 11 -4.43 -8.43 1.84
CA ILE A 11 -3.99 -7.37 0.95
C ILE A 11 -4.36 -7.67 -0.50
N ARG A 12 -4.39 -6.62 -1.31
CA ARG A 12 -4.39 -6.73 -2.76
C ARG A 12 -3.21 -5.98 -3.33
N VAL A 13 -2.43 -6.65 -4.16
CA VAL A 13 -1.24 -6.12 -4.82
C VAL A 13 -1.58 -5.83 -6.27
N TYR A 14 -1.29 -4.61 -6.71
CA TYR A 14 -1.48 -4.18 -8.08
C TYR A 14 -0.11 -4.18 -8.78
N LEU A 15 0.00 -4.99 -9.83
CA LEU A 15 1.12 -5.02 -10.77
C LEU A 15 0.72 -4.30 -12.06
N GLU A 16 1.53 -4.37 -13.11
CA GLU A 16 1.27 -3.66 -14.37
C GLU A 16 -0.01 -4.09 -15.09
N SER A 17 -0.36 -5.38 -15.03
CA SER A 17 -1.46 -5.96 -15.79
C SER A 17 -2.33 -6.93 -14.98
N VAL A 18 -2.03 -7.12 -13.70
CA VAL A 18 -2.69 -8.11 -12.85
C VAL A 18 -2.82 -7.61 -11.41
N MET A 19 -3.90 -8.01 -10.76
CA MET A 19 -4.11 -7.86 -9.33
C MET A 19 -3.94 -9.22 -8.67
N VAL A 20 -3.18 -9.27 -7.58
CA VAL A 20 -3.04 -10.47 -6.74
C VAL A 20 -3.63 -10.17 -5.38
N SER A 21 -4.68 -10.89 -5.00
CA SER A 21 -5.29 -10.80 -3.67
C SER A 21 -4.83 -11.98 -2.82
N GLY A 22 -4.59 -11.77 -1.52
CA GLY A 22 -4.17 -12.86 -0.64
C GLY A 22 -3.82 -12.41 0.77
N MET A 23 -3.29 -13.34 1.55
CA MET A 23 -2.92 -13.15 2.95
C MET A 23 -1.41 -12.96 3.08
N LEU A 24 -0.99 -11.78 3.56
CA LEU A 24 0.41 -11.46 3.85
C LEU A 24 0.77 -11.93 5.27
N PRO A 25 1.70 -12.89 5.43
CA PRO A 25 2.22 -13.27 6.74
C PRO A 25 3.18 -12.20 7.24
N THR A 26 2.85 -11.51 8.33
CA THR A 26 3.69 -10.45 8.87
C THR A 26 3.48 -10.23 10.36
N LYS A 27 4.56 -9.93 11.08
CA LYS A 27 4.50 -9.48 12.48
C LYS A 27 4.32 -7.96 12.62
N HIS A 28 4.41 -7.21 11.52
CA HIS A 28 4.30 -5.76 11.55
C HIS A 28 2.84 -5.35 11.69
N GLN A 29 2.56 -4.41 12.60
CA GLN A 29 1.20 -3.91 12.80
C GLN A 29 0.73 -3.09 11.59
N ARG A 30 1.61 -2.26 11.01
CA ARG A 30 1.34 -1.45 9.81
C ARG A 30 1.98 -2.08 8.59
N LEU A 31 1.26 -2.09 7.47
CA LEU A 31 1.83 -2.55 6.20
C LEU A 31 3.03 -1.70 5.78
N SER A 32 2.99 -0.38 6.03
CA SER A 32 4.11 0.53 5.73
C SER A 32 5.42 0.08 6.36
N ASP A 33 5.37 -0.49 7.56
CA ASP A 33 6.55 -0.92 8.29
C ASP A 33 7.11 -2.20 7.66
N TYR A 34 6.24 -3.13 7.24
CA TYR A 34 6.66 -4.30 6.47
C TYR A 34 7.35 -3.90 5.16
N PHE A 35 6.72 -3.02 4.37
CA PHE A 35 7.25 -2.66 3.06
C PHE A 35 8.45 -1.70 3.10
N ASN A 36 8.66 -0.93 4.16
CA ASN A 36 9.81 0.01 4.23
C ASN A 36 10.95 -0.44 5.15
N LEU A 37 10.69 -1.22 6.20
CA LEU A 37 11.72 -1.62 7.18
C LEU A 37 12.26 -3.03 6.95
N ALA A 38 11.55 -3.89 6.21
CA ALA A 38 12.08 -5.20 5.81
C ALA A 38 13.16 -5.03 4.73
N ALA A 39 14.34 -4.57 5.14
CA ALA A 39 15.52 -4.48 4.29
C ALA A 39 15.95 -5.89 3.85
N GLY A 40 16.15 -6.08 2.54
CA GLY A 40 16.79 -7.26 1.96
C GLY A 40 15.87 -8.27 1.26
N TYR A 41 14.54 -8.16 1.41
CA TYR A 41 13.62 -8.99 0.63
C TYR A 41 13.09 -8.20 -0.56
N GLU A 42 13.67 -8.45 -1.72
CA GLU A 42 13.18 -7.95 -3.00
C GLU A 42 11.89 -8.66 -3.44
N CYS A 43 11.52 -9.77 -2.79
CA CYS A 43 10.28 -10.48 -3.01
C CYS A 43 9.51 -10.69 -1.70
N PHE A 44 8.19 -10.82 -1.79
CA PHE A 44 7.36 -11.27 -0.67
C PHE A 44 6.34 -12.30 -1.14
N THR A 45 5.91 -13.13 -0.21
CA THR A 45 4.94 -14.19 -0.45
C THR A 45 3.55 -13.75 0.01
N LEU A 46 2.54 -14.01 -0.82
CA LEU A 46 1.15 -14.08 -0.39
C LEU A 46 0.66 -15.53 -0.36
N LYS A 47 -0.09 -15.87 0.69
CA LYS A 47 -0.79 -17.16 0.85
C LYS A 47 -2.27 -17.00 0.53
N ASP A 48 -2.97 -18.11 0.36
CA ASP A 48 -4.40 -18.16 0.01
C ASP A 48 -4.76 -17.17 -1.10
N SER A 49 -3.92 -17.17 -2.14
CA SER A 49 -3.89 -16.09 -3.12
C SER A 49 -4.64 -16.43 -4.41
N SER A 50 -5.20 -15.40 -5.02
CA SER A 50 -5.83 -15.42 -6.34
C SER A 50 -5.31 -14.28 -7.19
N ALA A 51 -5.36 -14.44 -8.52
CA ALA A 51 -4.97 -13.43 -9.47
C ALA A 51 -6.09 -13.17 -10.48
N GLU A 52 -6.30 -11.90 -10.82
CA GLU A 52 -7.30 -11.44 -11.78
C GLU A 52 -6.75 -10.24 -12.57
N ASP A 53 -7.24 -10.03 -13.80
CA ASP A 53 -6.97 -8.80 -14.54
C ASP A 53 -7.81 -7.62 -13.98
N PHE A 54 -7.61 -6.41 -14.50
CA PHE A 54 -8.36 -5.24 -14.04
C PHE A 54 -9.84 -5.22 -14.42
N ASP A 55 -10.26 -6.11 -15.32
CA ASP A 55 -11.66 -6.31 -15.69
C ASP A 55 -12.32 -7.39 -14.81
N GLY A 56 -11.57 -8.00 -13.89
CA GLY A 56 -12.06 -9.02 -12.95
C GLY A 56 -12.06 -10.44 -13.52
N HIS A 57 -11.38 -10.68 -14.64
CA HIS A 57 -11.24 -12.03 -15.18
C HIS A 57 -10.17 -12.80 -14.38
N PRO A 58 -10.53 -13.94 -13.75
CA PRO A 58 -9.57 -14.70 -12.96
C PRO A 58 -8.55 -15.41 -13.85
N PHE A 59 -7.29 -15.39 -13.44
CA PHE A 59 -6.27 -16.27 -14.00
C PHE A 59 -6.36 -17.64 -13.32
N ALA A 60 -6.47 -18.70 -14.12
CA ALA A 60 -6.43 -20.07 -13.62
C ALA A 60 -5.01 -20.41 -13.14
N VAL A 61 -4.73 -20.20 -11.85
CA VAL A 61 -3.44 -20.50 -11.22
C VAL A 61 -3.64 -21.61 -10.19
N ASN A 62 -3.00 -22.76 -10.39
CA ASN A 62 -3.04 -23.89 -9.47
C ASN A 62 -1.98 -23.76 -8.35
N SER A 63 -1.89 -22.57 -7.75
CA SER A 63 -1.01 -22.30 -6.61
C SER A 63 -1.76 -21.44 -5.60
N GLY A 64 -1.83 -21.87 -4.34
CA GLY A 64 -2.32 -21.04 -3.24
C GLY A 64 -1.29 -20.01 -2.77
N GLU A 65 -0.10 -20.00 -3.35
CA GLU A 65 1.02 -19.13 -2.97
C GLU A 65 1.58 -18.36 -4.17
N PHE A 66 1.76 -17.06 -4.01
CA PHE A 66 2.35 -16.18 -5.02
C PHE A 66 3.58 -15.47 -4.45
N LEU A 67 4.73 -15.63 -5.12
CA LEU A 67 5.94 -14.87 -4.83
C LEU A 67 5.97 -13.63 -5.72
N ILE A 68 5.97 -12.44 -5.11
CA ILE A 68 5.84 -11.16 -5.81
C ILE A 68 7.14 -10.37 -5.68
N TYR A 69 7.70 -9.94 -6.82
CA TYR A 69 8.85 -9.06 -6.87
C TYR A 69 8.42 -7.62 -6.52
N LYS A 70 8.89 -7.14 -5.37
CA LYS A 70 8.49 -5.88 -4.74
C LYS A 70 8.77 -4.65 -5.62
N PRO A 71 9.88 -4.55 -6.37
CA PRO A 71 10.09 -3.44 -7.30
C PRO A 71 9.03 -3.31 -8.40
N GLU A 72 8.34 -4.40 -8.77
CA GLU A 72 7.26 -4.35 -9.78
C GLU A 72 5.88 -4.03 -9.21
N VAL A 73 5.76 -4.01 -7.89
CA VAL A 73 4.53 -3.57 -7.24
C VAL A 73 4.31 -2.09 -7.52
N MET A 74 3.12 -1.76 -8.02
CA MET A 74 2.66 -0.38 -8.19
C MET A 74 1.98 0.10 -6.91
N LEU A 75 1.00 -0.67 -6.44
CA LEU A 75 0.17 -0.34 -5.29
C LEU A 75 -0.05 -1.59 -4.43
N VAL A 76 -0.25 -1.38 -3.14
CA VAL A 76 -0.78 -2.40 -2.23
C VAL A 76 -1.98 -1.81 -1.49
N ALA A 77 -3.16 -2.38 -1.67
CA ALA A 77 -4.34 -2.03 -0.88
C ALA A 77 -4.39 -2.86 0.40
N ASP A 78 -4.63 -2.19 1.53
CA ASP A 78 -5.06 -2.84 2.76
C ASP A 78 -6.54 -3.22 2.62
N MET A 79 -6.84 -4.51 2.70
CA MET A 79 -8.20 -5.02 2.49
C MET A 79 -9.01 -5.09 3.79
N ARG A 80 -8.39 -4.78 4.94
CA ARG A 80 -9.12 -4.64 6.20
C ARG A 80 -10.14 -3.51 6.07
N GLU A 81 -11.30 -3.71 6.70
CA GLU A 81 -12.28 -2.63 6.83
C GLU A 81 -11.58 -1.46 7.53
N THR A 82 -11.79 -0.25 7.01
CA THR A 82 -11.26 0.95 7.63
C THR A 82 -12.06 1.19 8.91
N GLU A 83 -11.71 0.48 9.98
CA GLU A 83 -12.20 0.82 11.31
C GLU A 83 -11.82 2.29 11.55
N GLU A 84 -12.82 3.12 11.86
CA GLU A 84 -12.61 4.50 12.30
C GLU A 84 -11.43 4.52 13.26
N ALA A 85 -10.46 5.40 13.00
CA ALA A 85 -9.16 5.42 13.65
C ALA A 85 -9.30 5.49 15.19
N GLY A 86 -9.43 4.31 15.82
CA GLY A 86 -9.38 4.12 17.24
C GLY A 86 -7.95 4.37 17.68
N SER A 87 -7.76 5.50 18.35
CA SER A 87 -6.56 5.80 19.11
C SER A 87 -6.19 4.60 19.98
N SER A 88 -4.98 4.09 19.79
CA SER A 88 -4.32 3.25 20.78
C SER A 88 -2.90 3.75 20.92
N GLU A 89 -2.71 4.46 22.02
CA GLU A 89 -1.52 5.17 22.49
C GLU A 89 -0.36 4.21 22.78
N VAL A 90 0.87 4.60 22.41
CA VAL A 90 1.95 4.95 23.36
C VAL A 90 2.93 5.88 22.63
N ASN A 91 3.21 7.02 23.28
CA ASN A 91 4.11 8.09 22.88
C ASN A 91 5.59 7.67 22.91
N LEU A 92 6.31 7.95 21.81
CA LEU A 92 7.70 8.41 21.82
C LEU A 92 7.84 9.37 20.62
N GLU A 93 7.94 10.67 20.88
CA GLU A 93 8.32 11.74 19.93
C GLU A 93 7.77 11.59 18.50
N ARG A 94 6.45 11.39 18.35
CA ARG A 94 5.84 11.47 17.02
C ARG A 94 5.84 12.94 16.61
N ILE A 95 6.70 13.27 15.65
CA ILE A 95 6.55 14.52 14.89
C ILE A 95 5.14 14.51 14.32
N ASP A 96 4.34 15.50 14.72
CA ASP A 96 2.98 15.65 14.22
C ASP A 96 3.04 15.89 12.72
N LYS A 97 2.41 15.01 11.94
CA LYS A 97 2.49 15.06 10.48
C LYS A 97 1.32 15.85 9.94
N GLU A 98 1.59 16.70 8.96
CA GLU A 98 0.55 17.42 8.25
C GLU A 98 -0.13 16.50 7.22
N ALA A 99 -1.46 16.42 7.31
CA ALA A 99 -2.28 15.75 6.32
C ALA A 99 -2.43 16.65 5.09
N ARG A 100 -2.09 16.12 3.91
CA ARG A 100 -2.23 16.81 2.62
C ARG A 100 -2.99 15.94 1.63
N LYS A 101 -4.05 16.51 1.04
CA LYS A 101 -4.80 15.86 -0.03
C LYS A 101 -3.98 15.92 -1.32
N VAL A 102 -3.93 14.80 -2.03
CA VAL A 102 -3.19 14.67 -3.28
C VAL A 102 -3.95 13.84 -4.29
N MET A 103 -3.62 14.07 -5.56
CA MET A 103 -3.93 13.16 -6.66
C MET A 103 -2.62 12.60 -7.22
N LEU A 104 -2.61 11.30 -7.48
CA LEU A 104 -1.44 10.55 -7.92
C LEU A 104 -1.77 9.72 -9.16
N SER A 105 -0.85 9.66 -10.12
CA SER A 105 -0.85 8.61 -11.14
C SER A 105 0.25 7.60 -10.84
N VAL A 106 -0.08 6.31 -10.92
CA VAL A 106 0.85 5.21 -10.64
C VAL A 106 0.58 4.12 -11.68
N GLY A 107 1.46 3.96 -12.66
CA GLY A 107 1.18 3.09 -13.81
C GLY A 107 -0.19 3.40 -14.45
N PRO A 108 -1.10 2.42 -14.62
CA PRO A 108 -2.42 2.64 -15.20
C PRO A 108 -3.43 3.28 -14.24
N PHE A 109 -3.06 3.48 -12.97
CA PHE A 109 -3.96 3.91 -11.91
C PHE A 109 -3.95 5.41 -11.66
N TRP A 110 -5.13 5.94 -11.35
CA TRP A 110 -5.28 7.28 -10.77
C TRP A 110 -5.88 7.15 -9.38
N LEU A 111 -5.24 7.79 -8.40
CA LEU A 111 -5.69 7.77 -7.01
C LEU A 111 -5.87 9.19 -6.51
N GLN A 112 -6.84 9.36 -5.61
CA GLN A 112 -6.98 10.55 -4.80
C GLN A 112 -7.06 10.12 -3.34
N GLY A 113 -6.32 10.78 -2.45
CA GLY A 113 -6.33 10.49 -1.02
C GLY A 113 -5.46 11.45 -0.23
N THR A 114 -5.07 11.04 0.97
CA THR A 114 -4.33 11.87 1.93
C THR A 114 -2.94 11.26 2.19
N ILE A 115 -1.89 12.06 2.00
CA ILE A 115 -0.54 11.73 2.47
C ILE A 115 -0.25 12.47 3.77
N HIS A 116 0.61 11.89 4.59
CA HIS A 116 1.05 12.49 5.86
C HIS A 116 2.54 12.81 5.78
N ILE A 117 2.86 14.10 5.73
CA ILE A 117 4.22 14.62 5.55
C ILE A 117 4.68 15.39 6.80
N LEU A 118 5.99 15.60 6.94
CA LEU A 118 6.51 16.40 8.06
C LEU A 118 6.07 17.87 7.90
N PRO A 119 5.89 18.62 9.00
CA PRO A 119 5.56 20.04 8.93
C PRO A 119 6.58 20.82 8.11
N GLY A 120 6.09 21.76 7.28
CA GLY A 120 6.92 22.56 6.39
C GLY A 120 7.39 21.85 5.11
N ASN A 121 7.12 20.55 4.96
CA ASN A 121 7.37 19.84 3.71
C ASN A 121 6.25 20.09 2.70
N THR A 122 6.57 19.86 1.42
CA THR A 122 5.59 19.87 0.33
C THR A 122 5.28 18.45 -0.13
N PRO A 123 4.07 18.19 -0.66
CA PRO A 123 3.71 16.89 -1.22
C PRO A 123 4.72 16.37 -2.26
N GLN A 124 5.33 17.24 -3.06
CA GLN A 124 6.30 16.87 -4.10
C GLN A 124 7.56 16.22 -3.52
N GLN A 125 7.94 16.53 -2.28
CA GLN A 125 9.11 15.94 -1.63
C GLN A 125 8.96 14.44 -1.37
N VAL A 126 7.73 13.90 -1.45
CA VAL A 126 7.48 12.46 -1.48
C VAL A 126 8.24 11.79 -2.63
N LEU A 127 8.34 12.43 -3.80
CA LEU A 127 9.02 11.87 -4.98
C LEU A 127 10.54 11.77 -4.79
N THR A 128 11.11 12.60 -3.92
CA THR A 128 12.54 12.63 -3.61
C THR A 128 12.87 11.99 -2.26
N GLY A 129 11.87 11.41 -1.59
CA GLY A 129 12.02 10.76 -0.30
C GLY A 129 12.89 9.51 -0.36
N LYS A 130 13.31 9.02 0.82
CA LYS A 130 14.06 7.76 0.98
C LYS A 130 13.16 6.54 1.23
N THR A 131 11.84 6.68 1.11
CA THR A 131 10.85 5.67 1.51
C THR A 131 10.32 4.91 0.31
N GLY A 132 10.66 3.64 0.14
CA GLY A 132 10.23 2.87 -1.05
C GLY A 132 8.71 2.86 -1.26
N PHE A 133 7.92 2.76 -0.19
CA PHE A 133 6.46 2.77 -0.23
C PHE A 133 5.86 3.89 0.62
N VAL A 134 4.96 4.67 0.01
CA VAL A 134 4.31 5.84 0.60
C VAL A 134 2.87 5.51 0.95
N PRO A 135 2.44 5.64 2.22
CA PRO A 135 1.04 5.47 2.58
C PRO A 135 0.16 6.61 2.05
N LEU A 136 -0.92 6.23 1.38
CA LEU A 136 -2.02 7.09 0.96
C LEU A 136 -3.29 6.60 1.66
N THR A 137 -3.75 7.35 2.65
CA THR A 137 -4.94 7.02 3.44
C THR A 137 -6.18 7.67 2.86
N GLU A 138 -7.36 7.21 3.27
CA GLU A 138 -8.65 7.76 2.80
C GLU A 138 -8.70 7.84 1.26
N ALA A 139 -8.10 6.85 0.60
CA ALA A 139 -7.86 6.93 -0.82
C ALA A 139 -8.91 6.14 -1.60
N ARG A 140 -9.23 6.66 -2.79
CA ARG A 140 -10.07 6.00 -3.78
C ARG A 140 -9.31 5.86 -5.09
N LEU A 141 -9.56 4.77 -5.80
CA LEU A 141 -9.14 4.61 -7.18
C LEU A 141 -10.14 5.34 -8.09
N LEU A 142 -9.65 6.30 -8.86
CA LEU A 142 -10.38 7.01 -9.91
C LEU A 142 -10.35 6.24 -11.24
N LYS A 143 -9.32 5.43 -11.44
CA LYS A 143 -9.17 4.54 -12.61
C LYS A 143 -8.41 3.27 -12.20
N PRO A 144 -9.00 2.07 -12.34
CA PRO A 144 -10.44 1.84 -12.52
C PRO A 144 -11.23 2.43 -11.34
N VAL A 145 -12.49 2.81 -11.54
CA VAL A 145 -13.27 3.47 -10.47
C VAL A 145 -13.57 2.47 -9.35
N GLN A 146 -13.18 2.78 -8.13
CA GLN A 146 -13.59 2.08 -6.91
C GLN A 146 -14.12 3.09 -5.90
N SER A 147 -15.32 2.86 -5.38
CA SER A 147 -16.02 3.79 -4.49
C SER A 147 -15.54 3.76 -3.05
N GLU A 148 -14.94 2.65 -2.62
CA GLU A 148 -14.54 2.44 -1.22
C GLU A 148 -13.23 3.15 -0.88
N LEU A 149 -13.24 3.85 0.25
CA LEU A 149 -12.03 4.46 0.81
C LEU A 149 -11.17 3.38 1.47
N ARG A 150 -9.89 3.36 1.11
CA ARG A 150 -8.91 2.40 1.64
C ARG A 150 -7.56 3.07 1.86
N THR A 151 -6.70 2.38 2.60
CA THR A 151 -5.29 2.73 2.67
C THR A 151 -4.54 1.99 1.57
N PHE A 152 -3.81 2.74 0.75
CA PHE A 152 -2.88 2.20 -0.25
C PHE A 152 -1.44 2.48 0.17
N LEU A 153 -0.55 1.54 -0.09
CA LEU A 153 0.88 1.80 -0.14
C LEU A 153 1.28 1.95 -1.59
N ILE A 154 1.83 3.12 -1.92
CA ILE A 154 2.25 3.49 -3.26
C ILE A 154 3.74 3.25 -3.40
N ASN A 155 4.18 2.48 -4.39
CA ASN A 155 5.61 2.42 -4.69
C ASN A 155 6.07 3.77 -5.24
N GLN A 156 6.94 4.46 -4.49
CA GLN A 156 7.41 5.82 -4.81
C GLN A 156 8.01 5.89 -6.22
N THR A 157 8.73 4.84 -6.63
CA THR A 157 9.42 4.78 -7.94
C THR A 157 8.47 4.62 -9.13
N LYS A 158 7.20 4.29 -8.87
CA LYS A 158 6.16 4.09 -9.89
C LYS A 158 5.21 5.29 -10.00
N ILE A 159 5.40 6.34 -9.20
CA ILE A 159 4.60 7.57 -9.28
C ILE A 159 4.98 8.33 -10.56
N GLY A 160 4.03 8.52 -11.46
CA GLY A 160 4.19 9.30 -12.69
C GLY A 160 3.83 10.78 -12.51
N VAL A 161 2.77 11.05 -11.76
CA VAL A 161 2.25 12.40 -11.50
C VAL A 161 1.87 12.51 -10.04
N LEU A 162 2.19 13.64 -9.42
CA LEU A 162 1.73 14.03 -8.10
C LEU A 162 1.22 15.47 -8.17
N ALA A 163 -0.05 15.67 -7.84
CA ALA A 163 -0.67 16.97 -7.70
C ALA A 163 -1.15 17.16 -6.26
N ALA A 164 -0.77 18.28 -5.63
CA ALA A 164 -1.40 18.72 -4.40
C ALA A 164 -2.81 19.23 -4.70
N LEU A 165 -3.75 18.94 -3.81
CA LEU A 165 -5.12 19.43 -3.90
C LEU A 165 -5.34 20.46 -2.79
N ASP A 166 -6.02 21.55 -3.13
CA ASP A 166 -6.44 22.60 -2.20
C ASP A 166 -7.61 22.14 -1.30
#